data_AF-A0A2D4PW66-F1
#
_entry.id   AF-A0A2D4PW66-F1
#
_cell.length_a   1.000
_cell.length_b   1.000
_cell.length_c   1.000
_cell.angle_alpha   90.00
_cell.angle_beta   90.00
_cell.angle_gamma   90.00
#
_symmetry.space_group_name_H-M   'P 1'
#
loop_
_entity.id
_entity.type
_entity.pdbx_description
1 polymer ?
#
loop_
_entity_poly.entity_id
_entity_poly.type
_entity_poly.pdbx_seq_one_letter_code
_entity_poly.pdbx_strand_id
1 'polypeptide(L)'
;LKTIKPTIKSVKAWSDEAKLKLQACLDCTDWNVFEDASADLDELTDTVTSYVSFCEDLCVPTRSLQIYSNNKPWFTAKLKQLHHFKEEKDDRMLYKQARNILT
;
A
#
# COMPACT_ATOMS: atom_id res chain seq x y z
N LEU A 1 6.37 -24.05 15.65
CA LEU A 1 6.47 -22.65 15.17
C LEU A 1 5.90 -21.74 16.25
N LYS A 2 6.65 -20.75 16.77
CA LYS A 2 6.10 -19.81 17.77
C LYS A 2 4.99 -18.99 17.11
N THR A 3 3.75 -19.17 17.56
CA THR A 3 2.56 -18.45 17.11
C THR A 3 2.53 -17.07 17.74
N ILE A 4 3.20 -16.10 17.11
CA ILE A 4 3.04 -14.68 17.45
C ILE A 4 1.77 -14.18 16.77
N LYS A 5 0.93 -13.46 17.52
CA LYS A 5 -0.32 -12.89 16.99
C LYS A 5 -0.02 -12.01 15.78
N PRO A 6 -0.77 -12.15 14.68
CA PRO A 6 -0.62 -11.29 13.51
C PRO A 6 -0.84 -9.82 13.87
N THR A 7 -0.04 -8.93 13.31
CA THR A 7 -0.19 -7.48 13.49
C THR A 7 -0.98 -6.92 12.31
N ILE A 8 -2.02 -6.13 12.60
CA ILE A 8 -2.78 -5.42 11.56
C ILE A 8 -2.06 -4.09 11.29
N LYS A 9 -1.76 -3.81 10.03
CA LYS A 9 -1.25 -2.50 9.58
C LYS A 9 -2.23 -1.89 8.59
N SER A 10 -2.61 -0.65 8.81
CA SER A 10 -3.40 0.12 7.84
C SER A 10 -2.45 0.77 6.84
N VAL A 11 -2.73 0.62 5.55
CA VAL A 11 -1.95 1.26 4.47
C VAL A 11 -2.89 1.90 3.45
N LYS A 12 -2.48 3.02 2.87
CA LYS A 12 -3.17 3.63 1.74
C LYS A 12 -2.98 2.79 0.48
N ALA A 13 -4.06 2.59 -0.27
CA ALA A 13 -4.06 1.83 -1.52
C ALA A 13 -4.04 2.77 -2.73
N TRP A 14 -2.83 3.12 -3.17
CA TRP A 14 -2.57 4.03 -4.30
C TRP A 14 -2.76 3.34 -5.66
N SER A 15 -4.00 2.98 -6.00
CA SER A 15 -4.35 2.56 -7.36
C SER A 15 -4.33 3.75 -8.33
N ASP A 16 -4.23 3.48 -9.63
CA ASP A 16 -4.27 4.56 -10.64
C ASP A 16 -5.63 5.27 -10.63
N GLU A 17 -6.72 4.55 -10.37
CA GLU A 17 -8.05 5.15 -10.17
C GLU A 17 -8.07 6.10 -8.96
N ALA A 18 -7.46 5.71 -7.82
CA ALA A 18 -7.41 6.56 -6.63
C ALA A 18 -6.59 7.84 -6.88
N LYS A 19 -5.49 7.73 -7.62
CA LYS A 19 -4.68 8.89 -8.02
C LYS A 19 -5.46 9.83 -8.94
N LEU A 20 -6.17 9.29 -9.94
CA LEU A 20 -7.00 10.09 -10.84
C LEU A 20 -8.12 10.81 -10.10
N LYS A 21 -8.77 10.15 -9.12
CA LYS A 21 -9.78 10.79 -8.28
C LYS A 21 -9.21 11.90 -7.43
N LEU A 22 -8.06 11.67 -6.79
CA LEU A 22 -7.37 12.69 -5.99
C LEU A 22 -6.97 13.88 -6.85
N GLN A 23 -6.40 13.62 -8.03
CA GLN A 23 -6.04 14.66 -8.99
C GLN A 23 -7.26 15.48 -9.40
N ALA A 24 -8.35 14.84 -9.83
CA ALA A 24 -9.58 15.53 -10.19
C ALA A 24 -10.17 16.36 -9.03
N CYS A 25 -10.08 15.87 -7.79
CA CYS A 25 -10.51 16.58 -6.60
C CYS A 25 -9.69 17.87 -6.37
N LEU A 26 -8.37 17.79 -6.52
CA LEU A 26 -7.48 18.94 -6.34
C LEU A 26 -7.59 19.94 -7.51
N ASP A 27 -7.77 19.44 -8.73
CA ASP A 27 -7.97 20.27 -9.93
C ASP A 27 -9.30 21.05 -9.88
N CYS A 28 -10.33 20.51 -9.24
CA CYS A 28 -11.61 21.20 -9.05
C CYS A 28 -11.68 22.07 -7.79
N THR A 29 -10.61 22.11 -6.99
CA THR A 29 -10.54 22.94 -5.78
C THR A 29 -10.28 24.39 -6.14
N ASP A 30 -11.10 25.31 -5.62
CA ASP A 30 -10.81 26.74 -5.70
C ASP A 30 -9.79 27.12 -4.61
N TRP A 31 -8.53 27.25 -5.00
CA TRP A 31 -7.42 27.54 -4.08
C TRP A 31 -7.45 28.97 -3.52
N ASN A 32 -8.10 29.91 -4.22
CA ASN A 32 -8.18 31.31 -3.76
C ASN A 32 -8.93 31.42 -2.43
N VAL A 33 -9.86 30.51 -2.16
CA VAL A 33 -10.62 30.47 -0.89
C VAL A 33 -9.69 30.30 0.31
N PHE A 34 -8.57 29.58 0.17
CA PHE A 34 -7.60 29.43 1.25
C PHE A 34 -6.78 30.69 1.45
N GLU A 35 -6.39 31.37 0.36
CA GLU A 35 -5.66 32.63 0.43
C GLU A 35 -6.51 33.74 1.06
N ASP A 36 -7.78 33.84 0.67
CA ASP A 36 -8.72 34.84 1.20
C ASP A 36 -9.08 34.61 2.67
N ALA A 37 -9.06 33.35 3.12
CA ALA A 37 -9.45 32.97 4.48
C ALA A 37 -8.28 32.98 5.49
N SER A 38 -7.04 33.02 5.02
CA SER A 38 -5.85 32.91 5.88
C SER A 38 -5.29 34.29 6.22
N ALA A 39 -4.97 34.52 7.49
CA ALA A 39 -4.39 35.78 7.95
C ALA A 39 -2.89 35.91 7.64
N ASP A 40 -2.19 34.77 7.57
CA ASP A 40 -0.76 34.69 7.29
C ASP A 40 -0.39 33.40 6.54
N LEU A 41 0.91 33.29 6.21
CA LEU A 41 1.43 32.16 5.45
C LEU A 41 1.41 30.84 6.23
N ASP A 42 1.54 30.90 7.56
CA ASP A 42 1.55 29.71 8.39
C ASP A 42 0.14 29.11 8.43
N GLU A 43 -0.89 29.95 8.64
CA GLU A 43 -2.30 29.54 8.59
C GLU A 43 -2.69 29.01 7.20
N LEU A 44 -2.24 29.67 6.13
CA LEU A 44 -2.47 29.20 4.75
C LEU A 44 -1.88 27.80 4.54
N THR A 45 -0.64 27.59 4.98
CA THR A 45 0.06 26.32 4.81
C THR A 45 -0.63 25.21 5.61
N ASP A 46 -1.03 25.49 6.84
CA ASP A 46 -1.72 24.54 7.72
C ASP A 46 -3.09 24.14 7.15
N THR A 47 -3.88 25.13 6.69
CA THR A 47 -5.22 24.88 6.14
C THR A 47 -5.16 24.13 4.81
N VAL A 48 -4.27 24.52 3.88
CA VAL A 48 -4.04 23.83 2.61
C VAL A 48 -3.56 22.39 2.86
N THR A 49 -2.59 22.19 3.75
CA THR A 49 -2.08 20.84 4.07
C THR A 49 -3.15 19.96 4.68
N SER A 50 -3.98 20.52 5.56
CA SER A 50 -5.10 19.81 6.16
C SER A 50 -6.14 19.41 5.12
N TYR A 51 -6.45 20.30 4.18
CA TYR A 51 -7.40 20.03 3.11
C TYR A 51 -6.87 18.96 2.13
N VAL A 52 -5.61 19.04 1.72
CA VAL A 52 -4.99 18.01 0.86
C VAL A 52 -5.01 16.64 1.55
N SER A 53 -4.71 16.60 2.85
CA SER A 53 -4.79 15.36 3.65
C SER A 53 -6.23 14.80 3.69
N PHE A 54 -7.23 15.69 3.80
CA PHE A 54 -8.63 15.33 3.72
C PHE A 54 -9.01 14.77 2.34
N CYS A 55 -8.56 15.38 1.25
CA CYS A 55 -8.75 14.85 -0.11
C CYS A 55 -8.09 13.48 -0.27
N GLU A 56 -6.89 13.27 0.31
CA GLU A 56 -6.25 11.96 0.34
C GLU A 56 -7.13 10.92 1.07
N ASP A 57 -7.71 11.29 2.21
CA ASP A 57 -8.61 10.41 2.96
C ASP A 57 -9.90 10.06 2.21
N LEU A 58 -10.45 11.01 1.45
CA LEU A 58 -11.63 10.79 0.62
C LEU A 58 -11.34 9.93 -0.62
N CYS A 59 -10.24 10.22 -1.32
CA CYS A 59 -9.97 9.63 -2.64
C CYS A 59 -9.16 8.34 -2.57
N VAL A 60 -8.30 8.19 -1.55
CA VAL A 60 -7.37 7.06 -1.44
C VAL A 60 -7.85 6.08 -0.37
N PRO A 61 -8.40 4.92 -0.78
CA PRO A 61 -8.93 3.96 0.18
C PRO A 61 -7.84 3.40 1.08
N THR A 62 -8.15 3.26 2.36
CA THR A 62 -7.29 2.61 3.35
C THR A 62 -7.60 1.11 3.40
N ARG A 63 -6.57 0.27 3.24
CA ARG A 63 -6.68 -1.19 3.37
C ARG A 63 -5.95 -1.68 4.61
N SER A 64 -6.54 -2.62 5.32
CA SER A 64 -5.89 -3.32 6.43
C SER A 64 -5.12 -4.54 5.92
N LEU A 65 -3.84 -4.61 6.27
CA LEU A 65 -2.96 -5.72 5.95
C LEU A 65 -2.64 -6.48 7.23
N GLN A 66 -2.97 -7.76 7.25
CA GLN A 66 -2.60 -8.66 8.33
C GLN A 66 -1.19 -9.20 8.09
N ILE A 67 -0.25 -8.81 8.94
CA ILE A 67 1.16 -9.19 8.86
C ILE A 67 1.43 -10.30 9.87
N TYR A 68 1.78 -11.47 9.36
CA TYR A 68 2.19 -12.61 10.18
C TYR A 68 3.68 -12.51 10.51
N SER A 69 4.08 -13.00 11.69
CA SER A 69 5.51 -13.03 12.07
C SER A 69 6.39 -13.85 11.12
N ASN A 70 5.80 -14.72 10.29
CA ASN A 70 6.53 -15.48 9.27
C ASN A 70 6.59 -14.79 7.89
N ASN A 71 6.01 -13.59 7.71
CA ASN A 71 6.14 -12.80 6.49
C ASN A 71 7.55 -12.22 6.39
N LYS A 72 8.54 -13.08 6.21
CA LYS A 72 9.93 -12.69 6.06
C LYS A 72 10.07 -11.97 4.71
N PRO A 73 10.70 -10.78 4.64
CA PRO A 73 10.81 -10.01 3.40
C PRO A 73 11.50 -10.79 2.27
N TRP A 74 12.44 -11.65 2.64
CA TRP A 74 13.15 -12.53 1.72
C TRP A 74 12.32 -13.72 1.25
N PHE A 75 11.16 -14.02 1.85
CA PHE A 75 10.28 -15.13 1.46
C PHE A 75 9.23 -14.65 0.44
N THR A 76 9.73 -14.33 -0.76
CA THR A 76 8.95 -13.77 -1.88
C THR A 76 7.93 -14.76 -2.43
N ALA A 77 7.00 -14.29 -3.27
CA ALA A 77 6.00 -15.13 -3.94
C ALA A 77 6.63 -16.30 -4.71
N LYS A 78 7.75 -16.03 -5.39
CA LYS A 78 8.58 -17.04 -6.06
C LYS A 78 9.08 -18.13 -5.09
N LEU A 79 9.59 -17.73 -3.92
CA LEU A 79 10.06 -18.69 -2.92
C LEU A 79 8.91 -19.46 -2.26
N LYS A 80 7.74 -18.84 -2.10
CA LYS A 80 6.51 -19.54 -1.68
C LYS A 80 6.11 -20.63 -2.69
N GLN A 81 6.15 -20.32 -3.99
CA GLN A 81 5.89 -21.30 -5.04
C GLN A 81 6.91 -22.45 -5.00
N LEU A 82 8.21 -22.14 -4.91
CA LEU A 82 9.26 -23.17 -4.80
C LEU A 82 9.12 -24.05 -3.56
N HIS A 83 8.73 -23.48 -2.43
CA HIS A 83 8.45 -24.23 -1.21
C HIS A 83 7.27 -25.18 -1.39
N HIS A 84 6.19 -24.70 -2.01
CA HIS A 84 5.00 -25.50 -2.31
C HIS A 84 5.31 -26.67 -3.26
N PHE A 85 6.06 -26.43 -4.34
CA PHE A 85 6.51 -27.50 -5.23
C PHE A 85 7.39 -28.53 -4.52
N LYS A 86 8.12 -28.14 -3.47
CA LYS A 86 8.96 -29.04 -2.70
C LYS A 86 8.18 -29.85 -1.66
N GLU A 87 7.26 -29.22 -0.91
CA GLU A 87 6.52 -29.89 0.16
C GLU A 87 5.30 -30.67 -0.33
N GLU A 88 4.55 -30.13 -1.30
CA GLU A 88 3.24 -30.69 -1.66
C GLU A 88 3.33 -31.74 -2.76
N LYS A 89 4.29 -31.58 -3.69
CA LYS A 89 4.46 -32.52 -4.81
C LYS A 89 5.47 -33.63 -4.51
N ASP A 90 6.35 -33.44 -3.52
CA ASP A 90 7.58 -34.24 -3.29
C ASP A 90 8.34 -34.58 -4.60
N ASP A 91 8.15 -33.75 -5.63
CA ASP A 91 8.58 -34.05 -6.99
C ASP A 91 9.84 -33.25 -7.28
N ARG A 92 10.97 -33.95 -7.14
CA ARG A 92 12.30 -33.39 -7.40
C ARG A 92 12.46 -32.86 -8.82
N MET A 93 11.73 -33.37 -9.82
CA MET A 93 11.79 -32.84 -11.19
C MET A 93 11.05 -31.51 -11.30
N LEU A 94 9.82 -31.42 -10.80
CA LEU A 94 9.04 -30.18 -10.81
C LEU A 94 9.73 -29.06 -10.02
N TYR A 95 10.32 -29.38 -8.86
CA TYR A 95 11.12 -28.41 -8.11
C TYR A 95 12.32 -27.89 -8.93
N LYS A 96 13.05 -28.78 -9.62
CA LYS A 96 14.21 -28.37 -10.45
C LYS A 96 13.78 -27.50 -11.63
N GLN A 97 12.69 -27.84 -12.30
CA GLN A 97 12.12 -27.05 -13.40
C GLN A 97 11.66 -25.67 -12.91
N ALA A 98 10.84 -25.62 -11.85
CA ALA A 98 10.39 -24.38 -11.26
C ALA A 98 11.55 -23.51 -10.77
N ARG A 99 12.59 -24.12 -10.17
CA ARG A 99 13.80 -23.41 -9.75
C ARG A 99 14.44 -22.71 -10.95
N ASN A 100 14.72 -23.44 -12.02
CA ASN A 100 15.39 -22.90 -13.21
C ASN A 100 14.55 -21.85 -13.97
N ILE A 101 13.22 -21.95 -13.94
CA ILE A 101 12.34 -20.94 -14.56
C ILE A 101 12.35 -19.65 -13.73
N LEU A 102 12.35 -19.81 -12.41
CA LEU A 102 12.14 -18.70 -11.52
C LEU A 102 13.47 -17.97 -11.24
N THR A 103 14.62 -18.65 -11.11
CA THR A 103 15.98 -18.04 -10.95
C THR A 103 16.61 -17.64 -12.26
#